data_AF-A0A662Q2B4-F1
#
_entry.id   AF-A0A662Q2B4-F1
#
_cell.length_a   1.000
_cell.length_b   1.000
_cell.length_c   1.000
_cell.angle_alpha   90.00
_cell.angle_beta   90.00
_cell.angle_gamma   90.00
#
_symmetry.space_group_name_H-M   'P 1'
#
loop_
_entity.id
_entity.type
_entity.pdbx_description
1 polymer ?
#
loop_
_entity_poly.entity_id
_entity_poly.type
_entity_poly.pdbx_seq_one_letter_code
_entity_poly.pdbx_strand_id
1 'polypeptide(L)'
;MLNSFSFSSQSRAESMAEKLNIRAFLHIFVESSKLESVSKEITKLPETVDVYEVTGEFDIIAIVATQSIEEFRDFLKNKILKIPGVKSTVTSIVLHTYKRDGVETGE
;
A
#
# COMPACT_ATOMS: atom_id res chain seq x y z
N MET A 1 9.16 16.06 -24.53
CA MET A 1 9.99 16.29 -23.33
C MET A 1 9.16 16.08 -22.05
N LEU A 2 8.61 14.88 -21.87
CA LEU A 2 7.95 14.46 -20.64
C LEU A 2 8.31 12.98 -20.49
N ASN A 3 9.21 12.62 -19.56
CA ASN A 3 9.39 11.27 -19.00
C ASN A 3 10.65 11.10 -18.13
N SER A 4 11.55 12.07 -18.03
CA SER A 4 12.75 11.92 -17.19
C SER A 4 12.46 12.03 -15.68
N PHE A 5 11.41 12.74 -15.28
CA PHE A 5 11.05 12.89 -13.86
C PHE A 5 10.36 11.65 -13.27
N SER A 6 9.43 10.99 -14.00
CA SER A 6 8.72 9.80 -13.48
C SER A 6 9.64 8.57 -13.37
N PHE A 7 10.58 8.42 -14.30
CA PHE A 7 11.54 7.31 -14.31
C PHE A 7 12.42 7.33 -13.04
N SER A 8 12.81 8.53 -12.58
CA SER A 8 13.67 8.71 -11.40
C SER A 8 12.96 8.51 -10.05
N SER A 9 11.66 8.79 -9.99
CA SER A 9 10.84 8.53 -8.79
C SER A 9 10.51 7.04 -8.66
N GLN A 10 10.26 6.39 -9.79
CA GLN A 10 9.91 4.97 -9.86
C GLN A 10 11.10 4.08 -9.48
N SER A 11 12.31 4.37 -10.01
CA SER A 11 13.52 3.64 -9.64
C SER A 11 13.91 3.80 -8.15
N ARG A 12 13.60 4.94 -7.54
CA ARG A 12 13.83 5.18 -6.10
C ARG A 12 12.85 4.40 -5.23
N ALA A 13 11.56 4.40 -5.59
CA ALA A 13 10.54 3.62 -4.92
C ALA A 13 10.83 2.11 -5.01
N GLU A 14 11.28 1.63 -6.17
CA GLU A 14 11.70 0.23 -6.38
C GLU A 14 12.88 -0.15 -5.47
N SER A 15 13.97 0.63 -5.44
CA SER A 15 15.13 0.34 -4.58
C SER A 15 14.82 0.45 -3.07
N MET A 16 13.84 1.29 -2.71
CA MET A 16 13.39 1.44 -1.32
C MET A 16 12.51 0.26 -0.93
N ALA A 17 11.64 -0.20 -1.83
CA ALA A 17 10.78 -1.36 -1.62
C ALA A 17 11.55 -2.69 -1.64
N GLU A 18 12.75 -2.73 -2.23
CA GLU A 18 13.71 -3.84 -2.14
C GLU A 18 14.43 -3.90 -0.78
N LYS A 19 14.50 -2.75 -0.06
CA LYS A 19 15.00 -2.67 1.33
C LYS A 19 13.94 -2.92 2.40
N LEU A 20 12.67 -3.03 2.02
CA LEU A 20 11.54 -3.26 2.94
C LEU A 20 11.19 -4.74 2.95
N ASN A 21 11.35 -5.39 4.10
CA ASN A 21 11.24 -6.84 4.22
C ASN A 21 9.79 -7.37 4.25
N ILE A 22 8.81 -6.52 4.58
CA ILE A 22 7.41 -6.94 4.65
C ILE A 22 6.61 -6.17 3.62
N ARG A 23 5.92 -6.91 2.74
CA ARG A 23 4.92 -6.37 1.82
C ARG A 23 3.56 -6.97 2.13
N ALA A 24 2.53 -6.15 2.10
CA ALA A 24 1.17 -6.62 2.35
C ALA A 24 0.15 -5.91 1.45
N PHE A 25 -0.91 -6.63 1.14
CA PHE A 25 -2.15 -6.07 0.63
C PHE A 25 -3.07 -5.77 1.81
N LEU A 26 -3.58 -4.54 1.86
CA LEU A 26 -4.62 -4.12 2.78
C LEU A 26 -5.91 -3.95 2.00
N HIS A 27 -6.90 -4.77 2.35
CA HIS A 27 -8.27 -4.64 1.88
C HIS A 27 -9.02 -3.82 2.93
N ILE A 28 -9.45 -2.62 2.56
CA ILE A 28 -9.93 -1.62 3.52
C ILE A 28 -11.42 -1.37 3.26
N PHE A 29 -12.20 -1.53 4.32
CA PHE A 29 -13.63 -1.23 4.34
C PHE A 29 -13.83 0.18 4.87
N VAL A 30 -14.60 0.99 4.15
CA VAL A 30 -14.73 2.42 4.38
C VAL A 30 -16.20 2.81 4.51
N GLU A 31 -16.48 3.86 5.28
CA GLU A 31 -17.75 4.57 5.21
C GLU A 31 -17.91 5.22 3.84
N SER A 32 -18.99 4.92 3.12
CA SER A 32 -19.16 5.34 1.72
C SER A 32 -19.06 6.87 1.53
N SER A 33 -19.50 7.65 2.52
CA SER A 33 -19.38 9.12 2.52
C SER A 33 -17.96 9.65 2.75
N LYS A 34 -17.01 8.78 3.10
CA LYS A 34 -15.61 9.10 3.45
C LYS A 34 -14.60 8.51 2.47
N LEU A 35 -15.03 7.74 1.48
CA LEU A 35 -14.16 7.01 0.54
C LEU A 35 -13.04 7.89 -0.04
N GLU A 36 -13.39 9.05 -0.60
CA GLU A 36 -12.41 9.95 -1.21
C GLU A 36 -11.43 10.52 -0.16
N SER A 37 -11.93 10.91 1.02
CA SER A 37 -11.08 11.44 2.09
C SER A 37 -10.13 10.38 2.64
N VAL A 38 -10.59 9.15 2.83
CA VAL A 38 -9.76 8.04 3.31
C VAL A 38 -8.69 7.72 2.27
N SER A 39 -9.05 7.63 0.99
CA SER A 39 -8.10 7.40 -0.10
C SER A 39 -7.00 8.46 -0.12
N LYS A 40 -7.35 9.74 0.03
CA LYS A 40 -6.38 10.85 0.09
C LYS A 40 -5.50 10.84 1.33
N GLU A 41 -5.98 10.35 2.47
CA GLU A 41 -5.13 10.20 3.66
C GLU A 41 -4.13 9.06 3.50
N ILE A 42 -4.57 7.93 2.94
CA ILE A 42 -3.71 6.76 2.72
C ILE A 42 -2.56 7.08 1.75
N THR A 43 -2.81 7.83 0.67
CA THR A 43 -1.76 8.20 -0.30
C THR A 43 -0.67 9.11 0.27
N LYS A 44 -0.89 9.74 1.43
CA LYS A 44 0.12 10.55 2.13
C LYS A 44 1.08 9.71 2.96
N LEU A 45 0.74 8.44 3.22
CA LEU A 45 1.52 7.58 4.09
C LEU A 45 2.71 6.98 3.31
N PRO A 46 3.95 7.18 3.76
CA PRO A 46 5.15 6.75 3.02
C PRO A 46 5.29 5.22 2.91
N GLU A 47 4.66 4.47 3.81
CA GLU A 47 4.63 3.00 3.73
C GLU A 47 3.69 2.48 2.63
N THR A 48 2.81 3.34 2.10
CA THR A 48 1.88 2.97 1.05
C THR A 48 2.55 3.14 -0.31
N VAL A 49 2.64 2.03 -1.05
CA VAL A 49 3.21 1.97 -2.39
C VAL A 49 2.15 2.31 -3.43
N ASP A 50 0.98 1.66 -3.33
CA ASP A 50 -0.13 1.85 -4.25
C ASP A 50 -1.45 1.92 -3.51
N VAL A 51 -2.41 2.66 -4.08
CA VAL A 51 -3.78 2.79 -3.58
C VAL A 51 -4.75 2.69 -4.75
N TYR A 52 -5.70 1.77 -4.65
CA TYR A 52 -6.73 1.56 -5.65
C TYR A 52 -8.10 1.62 -4.99
N GLU A 53 -9.00 2.40 -5.58
CA GLU A 53 -10.43 2.22 -5.37
C GLU A 53 -10.90 1.06 -6.25
N VAL A 54 -11.66 0.13 -5.67
CA VAL A 54 -12.04 -1.11 -6.36
C VAL A 54 -13.52 -1.42 -6.20
N THR A 55 -14.07 -2.13 -7.17
CA THR A 55 -15.36 -2.80 -7.02
C THR A 55 -15.15 -4.13 -6.31
N GLY A 56 -15.96 -4.47 -5.31
CA GLY A 56 -15.85 -5.76 -4.62
C GLY A 56 -16.43 -5.72 -3.21
N GLU A 57 -15.94 -6.62 -2.35
CA GLU A 57 -16.34 -6.70 -0.94
C GLU A 57 -15.81 -5.53 -0.11
N PHE A 58 -14.64 -5.01 -0.48
CA PHE A 58 -13.95 -3.89 0.15
C PHE A 58 -13.82 -2.73 -0.85
N ASP A 59 -13.62 -1.53 -0.32
CA ASP A 59 -13.69 -0.30 -1.12
C ASP A 59 -12.30 0.13 -1.65
N ILE A 60 -11.25 -0.15 -0.88
CA ILE A 60 -9.87 0.23 -1.21
C ILE A 60 -8.93 -0.98 -1.08
N ILE A 61 -8.03 -1.15 -2.04
CA ILE A 61 -6.82 -1.97 -1.89
C ILE A 61 -5.62 -1.03 -1.77
N ALA A 62 -4.85 -1.17 -0.70
CA ALA A 62 -3.55 -0.52 -0.57
C ALA A 62 -2.42 -1.57 -0.56
N ILE A 63 -1.39 -1.35 -1.37
CA ILE A 63 -0.14 -2.11 -1.29
C ILE A 63 0.78 -1.35 -0.35
N VAL A 64 1.28 -2.02 0.68
CA VAL A 64 2.13 -1.39 1.69
C VAL A 64 3.42 -2.15 1.88
N ALA A 65 4.49 -1.44 2.22
CA ALA A 65 5.81 -1.99 2.48
C ALA A 65 6.40 -1.40 3.77
N THR A 66 6.93 -2.25 4.65
CA THR A 66 7.57 -1.88 5.93
C THR A 66 8.84 -2.68 6.17
N GLN A 67 9.71 -2.24 7.10
CA GLN A 67 10.98 -2.94 7.36
C GLN A 67 10.80 -4.20 8.22
N SER A 68 9.74 -4.27 9.03
CA SER A 68 9.45 -5.42 9.87
C SER A 68 7.97 -5.62 10.11
N ILE A 69 7.62 -6.74 10.73
CA ILE A 69 6.25 -7.06 11.13
C ILE A 69 5.77 -6.14 12.27
N GLU A 70 6.68 -5.71 13.14
CA GLU A 70 6.40 -4.74 14.20
C GLU A 70 6.07 -3.37 13.62
N GLU A 71 6.84 -2.89 12.64
CA GLU A 71 6.54 -1.65 11.92
C GLU A 71 5.22 -1.77 11.15
N PHE A 72 4.94 -2.91 10.51
CA PHE A 72 3.66 -3.16 9.86
C PHE A 72 2.49 -3.07 10.85
N ARG A 73 2.62 -3.71 12.02
CA ARG A 73 1.61 -3.68 13.07
C ARG A 73 1.39 -2.25 13.58
N ASP A 74 2.46 -1.48 13.78
CA ASP A 74 2.38 -0.09 14.20
C ASP A 74 1.68 0.78 13.14
N PHE A 75 2.11 0.66 11.88
CA PHE A 75 1.48 1.32 10.74
C PHE A 75 -0.01 1.04 10.66
N LEU A 76 -0.41 -0.24 10.72
CA LEU A 76 -1.82 -0.63 10.64
C LEU A 76 -2.62 -0.03 11.80
N LYS A 77 -2.15 -0.19 13.03
CA LYS A 77 -2.88 0.17 14.25
C LYS A 77 -2.96 1.68 14.47
N ASN A 78 -1.85 2.38 14.25
CA ASN A 78 -1.68 3.77 14.64
C ASN A 78 -1.86 4.75 13.49
N LYS A 79 -1.82 4.28 12.23
CA LYS A 79 -2.09 5.11 11.05
C LYS A 79 -3.40 4.70 10.39
N ILE A 80 -3.46 3.53 9.73
CA ILE A 80 -4.63 3.13 8.92
C ILE A 80 -5.93 3.07 9.73
N LEU A 81 -5.95 2.31 10.84
CA LEU A 81 -7.15 2.17 11.67
C LEU A 81 -7.54 3.45 12.43
N LYS A 82 -6.73 4.51 12.35
CA LYS A 82 -7.01 5.82 12.94
C LYS A 82 -7.58 6.82 11.94
N ILE A 83 -7.55 6.51 10.64
CA ILE A 83 -8.14 7.38 9.61
C ILE A 83 -9.66 7.38 9.79
N PRO A 84 -10.30 8.55 10.02
CA PRO A 84 -11.75 8.63 10.15
C PRO A 84 -12.47 8.11 8.90
N GLY A 85 -13.39 7.17 9.08
CA GLY A 85 -14.12 6.51 8.01
C GLY A 85 -13.60 5.10 7.67
N VAL A 86 -12.42 4.70 8.15
CA VAL A 86 -11.98 3.30 8.06
C VAL A 86 -12.78 2.46 9.08
N LYS A 87 -13.52 1.46 8.58
CA LYS A 87 -14.34 0.55 9.41
C LYS A 87 -13.53 -0.66 9.87
N SER A 88 -12.80 -1.28 8.95
CA SER A 88 -12.02 -2.48 9.19
C SER A 88 -11.02 -2.72 8.07
N THR A 89 -10.11 -3.66 8.29
CA THR A 89 -9.13 -4.10 7.30
C THR A 89 -9.00 -5.61 7.29
N VAL A 90 -8.79 -6.21 6.12
CA VAL A 90 -8.27 -7.56 5.96
C VAL A 90 -6.87 -7.45 5.36
N THR A 91 -5.91 -8.19 5.91
CA THR A 91 -4.50 -8.11 5.51
C THR A 91 -4.06 -9.42 4.87
N SER A 92 -3.34 -9.33 3.75
CA SER A 92 -2.61 -10.45 3.15
C SER A 92 -1.14 -10.09 3.03
N ILE A 93 -0.29 -10.71 3.85
CA ILE A 93 1.16 -10.55 3.79
C ILE A 93 1.70 -11.38 2.62
N VAL A 94 2.55 -10.78 1.81
CA VAL A 94 3.23 -11.44 0.70
C VAL A 94 4.32 -12.33 1.28
N LEU A 95 4.20 -13.64 1.06
CA LEU A 95 5.21 -14.62 1.47
C LEU A 95 6.28 -14.85 0.41
N HIS A 96 5.90 -14.72 -0.87
CA HIS A 96 6.79 -14.91 -2.00
C HIS A 96 6.23 -14.16 -3.21
N THR A 97 7.10 -13.52 -3.98
CA THR A 97 6.71 -12.85 -5.24
C THR A 97 7.29 -13.65 -6.39
N TYR A 98 6.44 -14.14 -7.31
CA TYR A 98 6.91 -14.76 -8.56
C TYR A 98 7.18 -13.72 -9.67
N LYS A 99 6.36 -12.67 -9.70
CA LYS A 99 6.35 -11.65 -10.74
C LYS A 99 5.79 -10.33 -10.20
N ARG A 100 6.38 -9.20 -10.58
CA ARG A 100 5.92 -7.86 -10.20
C ARG A 100 6.14 -6.89 -11.36
N ASP A 101 5.18 -6.00 -11.59
CA ASP A 101 5.26 -4.96 -12.64
C ASP A 101 5.59 -5.50 -14.04
N GLY A 102 5.12 -6.72 -14.33
CA GLY A 102 5.37 -7.39 -15.61
C GLY A 102 6.71 -8.15 -15.69
N VAL A 103 7.54 -8.13 -14.64
CA VAL A 103 8.89 -8.72 -14.61
C VAL A 103 8.98 -9.84 -13.56
N GLU A 104 9.58 -10.99 -13.92
CA GLU A 104 9.86 -12.08 -12.98
C GLU A 104 10.93 -11.65 -11.97
N THR A 105 10.70 -11.93 -10.69
CA THR A 105 11.53 -11.44 -9.58
C THR A 105 12.73 -12.34 -9.28
N GLY A 106 12.61 -13.65 -9.53
CA GLY A 106 13.67 -14.63 -9.22
C GLY A 106 14.00 -14.74 -7.73
N GLU A 107 13.11 -14.28 -6.85
CA GLU A 107 13.16 -14.41 -5.38
C GLU A 107 13.18 -15.87 -4.92
#